data_AF-A0A402AD40-F1
#
_entry.id   AF-A0A402AD40-F1
#
_cell.length_a   1.000
_cell.length_b   1.000
_cell.length_c   1.000
_cell.angle_alpha   90.00
_cell.angle_beta   90.00
_cell.angle_gamma   90.00
#
_symmetry.space_group_name_H-M   'P 1'
#
loop_
_entity.id
_entity.type
_entity.pdbx_description
1 polymer ?
#
loop_
_entity_poly.entity_id
_entity_poly.type
_entity_poly.pdbx_seq_one_letter_code
_entity_poly.pdbx_strand_id
1 'polypeptide(L)'
;MAHVLHEQGQSFEMERVSTQRIQMWAWAAGHSYSSLELDLASTAFLALWYEAFAFDQYEKLLSDAGNAHKVVSWLDMLVSVLGTAANCWVKVVELFTANPDWPHTHLRHLEQDAREQFHFLKGLQQQAAEHVVALCSTCGWEVAKDTSSYLASQQEGNAAW
;
A
#
# COMPACT_ATOMS: atom_id res chain seq x y z
N MET A 1 4.97 -7.79 17.11
CA MET A 1 5.81 -8.03 15.92
C MET A 1 7.20 -8.47 16.25
N ALA A 2 7.97 -7.67 16.98
CA ALA A 2 9.41 -7.80 16.98
C ALA A 2 9.91 -9.13 17.54
N HIS A 3 9.21 -9.91 18.38
CA HIS A 3 9.78 -11.16 18.87
C HIS A 3 9.79 -12.28 17.82
N VAL A 4 8.66 -12.81 17.30
CA VAL A 4 8.70 -13.86 16.25
C VAL A 4 9.36 -13.34 14.96
N LEU A 5 9.10 -12.08 14.58
CA LEU A 5 9.72 -11.48 13.40
C LEU A 5 11.20 -11.12 13.62
N HIS A 6 11.64 -10.56 14.76
CA HIS A 6 13.10 -10.39 15.03
C HIS A 6 13.80 -11.72 15.30
N GLU A 7 13.18 -12.65 16.02
CA GLU A 7 13.75 -13.98 16.28
C GLU A 7 14.06 -14.69 14.97
N GLN A 8 13.25 -14.44 13.93
CA GLN A 8 13.48 -14.93 12.58
C GLN A 8 14.20 -13.94 11.65
N GLY A 9 14.61 -12.76 12.14
CA GLY A 9 15.35 -11.74 11.36
C GLY A 9 14.53 -11.02 10.27
N GLN A 10 13.21 -11.03 10.39
CA GLN A 10 12.20 -10.68 9.40
C GLN A 10 11.46 -9.38 9.78
N SER A 11 12.14 -8.24 9.80
CA SER A 11 11.53 -6.96 10.18
C SER A 11 11.38 -6.01 9.00
N PHE A 12 10.22 -5.37 8.89
CA PHE A 12 10.01 -4.19 8.04
C PHE A 12 9.33 -3.07 8.82
N GLU A 13 9.56 -1.85 8.36
CA GLU A 13 9.02 -0.64 8.98
C GLU A 13 7.98 -0.01 8.07
N MET A 14 6.89 0.43 8.68
CA MET A 14 5.85 1.19 8.02
C MET A 14 5.64 2.49 8.79
N GLU A 15 5.60 3.61 8.07
CA GLU A 15 5.34 4.91 8.65
C GLU A 15 3.87 5.29 8.50
N ARG A 16 3.38 6.11 9.44
CA ARG A 16 2.04 6.68 9.33
C ARG A 16 2.02 7.76 8.25
N VAL A 17 0.91 7.81 7.51
CA VAL A 17 0.61 8.93 6.60
C VAL A 17 0.79 10.27 7.33
N SER A 18 1.68 11.11 6.82
CA SER A 18 1.99 12.39 7.45
C SER A 18 0.86 13.41 7.25
N THR A 19 0.62 14.26 8.26
CA THR A 19 -0.36 15.35 8.16
C THR A 19 -0.03 16.31 7.02
N GLN A 20 1.27 16.52 6.74
CA GLN A 20 1.73 17.36 5.63
C GLN A 20 1.29 16.79 4.27
N ARG A 21 1.40 15.48 4.06
CA ARG A 21 0.96 14.84 2.81
C ARG A 21 -0.56 14.92 2.64
N ILE A 22 -1.32 14.77 3.73
CA ILE A 22 -2.79 14.97 3.72
C ILE A 22 -3.13 16.42 3.33
N GLN A 23 -2.45 17.40 3.92
CA GLN A 23 -2.68 18.83 3.63
C GLN A 23 -2.34 19.17 2.17
N MET A 24 -1.27 18.60 1.63
CA MET A 24 -0.86 18.75 0.24
C MET A 24 -1.97 18.30 -0.72
N TRP A 25 -2.52 17.10 -0.52
CA TRP A 25 -3.64 16.59 -1.34
C TRP A 25 -4.96 17.33 -1.09
N ALA A 26 -5.24 17.76 0.14
CA ALA A 26 -6.42 18.56 0.46
C ALA A 26 -6.39 19.95 -0.19
N TRP A 27 -5.21 20.56 -0.28
CA TRP A 27 -5.04 21.80 -1.02
C TRP A 27 -5.41 21.61 -2.50
N ALA A 28 -4.95 20.54 -3.15
CA ALA A 28 -5.29 20.24 -4.54
C ALA A 28 -6.81 20.05 -4.74
N ALA A 29 -7.45 19.33 -3.83
CA ALA A 29 -8.90 19.11 -3.86
C ALA A 29 -9.71 20.41 -3.70
N GLY A 30 -9.22 21.36 -2.89
CA GLY A 30 -9.85 22.67 -2.69
C GLY A 30 -9.88 23.56 -3.94
N HIS A 31 -9.14 23.17 -4.99
CA HIS A 31 -9.08 23.87 -6.28
C HIS A 31 -9.65 22.99 -7.42
N SER A 32 -10.46 21.99 -7.11
CA SER A 32 -11.12 21.13 -8.10
C SER A 32 -12.39 21.79 -8.62
N TYR A 33 -12.50 21.97 -9.94
CA TYR A 33 -13.63 22.64 -10.61
C TYR A 33 -14.32 21.74 -11.65
N SER A 34 -13.84 20.50 -11.84
CA SER A 34 -14.36 19.52 -12.79
C SER A 34 -14.61 18.15 -12.13
N SER A 35 -15.44 17.33 -12.77
CA SER A 35 -15.70 15.95 -12.31
C SER A 35 -14.44 15.09 -12.27
N LEU A 36 -13.51 15.34 -13.18
CA LEU A 36 -12.25 14.61 -13.29
C LEU A 36 -11.27 15.00 -12.18
N GLU A 37 -11.20 16.29 -11.82
CA GLU A 37 -10.41 16.75 -10.65
C GLU A 37 -10.98 16.21 -9.33
N LEU A 38 -12.32 16.12 -9.23
CA LEU A 38 -12.97 15.47 -8.10
C LEU A 38 -12.66 13.97 -8.04
N ASP A 39 -12.59 13.27 -9.17
CA ASP A 39 -12.23 11.85 -9.22
C ASP A 39 -10.77 11.62 -8.83
N LEU A 40 -9.85 12.48 -9.31
CA LEU A 40 -8.45 12.49 -8.88
C LEU A 40 -8.34 12.65 -7.37
N ALA A 41 -8.96 13.71 -6.82
CA ALA A 41 -8.93 14.00 -5.39
C ALA A 41 -9.54 12.86 -4.57
N SER A 42 -10.69 12.32 -4.99
CA SER A 42 -11.36 11.21 -4.31
C SER A 42 -10.51 9.95 -4.29
N THR A 43 -9.86 9.63 -5.41
CA THR A 43 -8.97 8.47 -5.54
C THR A 43 -7.72 8.63 -4.67
N ALA A 44 -7.12 9.84 -4.61
CA ALA A 44 -5.99 10.12 -3.74
C ALA A 44 -6.36 10.01 -2.25
N PHE A 45 -7.52 10.53 -1.84
CA PHE A 45 -7.98 10.38 -0.46
C PHE A 45 -8.29 8.93 -0.09
N LEU A 46 -8.82 8.15 -1.04
CA LEU A 46 -9.02 6.71 -0.84
C LEU A 46 -7.68 5.99 -0.65
N ALA A 47 -6.66 6.35 -1.43
CA ALA A 47 -5.30 5.80 -1.27
C ALA A 47 -4.73 6.12 0.12
N LEU A 48 -4.78 7.40 0.53
CA LEU A 48 -4.34 7.84 1.87
C LEU A 48 -5.09 7.13 3.00
N TRP A 49 -6.39 6.87 2.83
CA TRP A 49 -7.18 6.11 3.79
C TRP A 49 -6.69 4.67 3.92
N TYR A 50 -6.44 3.98 2.80
CA TYR A 50 -5.91 2.62 2.84
C TYR A 50 -4.50 2.55 3.44
N GLU A 51 -3.64 3.54 3.20
CA GLU A 51 -2.33 3.62 3.84
C GLU A 51 -2.44 3.79 5.37
N ALA A 52 -3.34 4.66 5.83
CA ALA A 52 -3.62 4.81 7.25
C ALA A 52 -4.18 3.51 7.84
N PHE A 53 -5.08 2.83 7.12
CA PHE A 53 -5.64 1.55 7.55
C PHE A 53 -4.61 0.41 7.60
N ALA A 54 -3.67 0.39 6.65
CA ALA A 54 -2.53 -0.53 6.68
C ALA A 54 -1.64 -0.25 7.89
N PHE A 55 -1.35 1.01 8.20
CA PHE A 55 -0.60 1.36 9.41
C PHE A 55 -1.32 0.89 10.67
N ASP A 56 -2.64 1.05 10.77
CA ASP A 56 -3.41 0.55 11.92
C ASP A 56 -3.36 -0.99 12.04
N GLN A 57 -3.35 -1.72 10.92
CA GLN A 57 -3.19 -3.19 10.94
C GLN A 57 -1.77 -3.59 11.34
N TYR A 58 -0.78 -2.82 10.88
CA TYR A 58 0.61 -2.95 11.30
C TYR A 58 0.70 -2.75 12.81
N GLU A 59 0.18 -1.67 13.40
CA GLU A 59 0.19 -1.48 14.86
C GLU A 59 -0.49 -2.63 15.63
N LYS A 60 -1.59 -3.17 15.12
CA LYS A 60 -2.24 -4.35 15.74
C LYS A 60 -1.34 -5.58 15.72
N LEU A 61 -0.73 -5.88 14.58
CA LEU A 61 0.25 -6.96 14.44
C LEU A 61 1.46 -6.76 15.37
N LEU A 62 1.84 -5.50 15.62
CA LEU A 62 2.87 -5.07 16.56
C LEU A 62 2.50 -5.49 17.99
N SER A 63 1.24 -5.26 18.37
CA SER A 63 0.69 -5.44 19.72
C SER A 63 0.19 -6.85 20.09
N ASP A 64 -0.33 -7.66 19.16
CA ASP A 64 -0.96 -8.98 19.44
C ASP A 64 -0.08 -10.16 18.98
N ALA A 65 1.13 -10.26 19.53
CA ALA A 65 2.20 -11.14 19.06
C ALA A 65 2.24 -12.55 19.68
N GLY A 66 1.19 -12.98 20.39
CA GLY A 66 1.19 -14.27 21.12
C GLY A 66 0.90 -15.50 20.26
N ASN A 67 0.50 -15.33 19.00
CA ASN A 67 0.02 -16.43 18.16
C ASN A 67 0.47 -16.26 16.70
N ALA A 68 1.32 -17.17 16.22
CA ALA A 68 1.84 -17.16 14.85
C ALA A 68 0.74 -17.22 13.77
N HIS A 69 -0.38 -17.89 14.03
CA HIS A 69 -1.51 -17.92 13.09
C HIS A 69 -2.19 -16.55 12.96
N LYS A 70 -2.33 -15.82 14.08
CA LYS A 70 -2.82 -14.44 14.04
C LYS A 70 -1.86 -13.52 13.30
N VAL A 71 -0.55 -13.69 13.54
CA VAL A 71 0.50 -12.93 12.84
C VAL A 71 0.39 -13.13 11.33
N VAL A 72 0.28 -14.38 10.87
CA VAL A 72 0.06 -14.70 9.46
C VAL A 72 -1.22 -14.05 8.93
N SER A 73 -2.33 -14.11 9.67
CA SER A 73 -3.59 -13.49 9.24
C SER A 73 -3.50 -11.97 9.12
N TRP A 74 -2.79 -11.29 10.03
CA TRP A 74 -2.60 -9.84 9.96
C TRP A 74 -1.67 -9.44 8.82
N LEU A 75 -0.59 -10.21 8.60
CA LEU A 75 0.32 -10.00 7.47
C LEU A 75 -0.40 -10.23 6.13
N ASP A 76 -1.25 -11.25 6.02
CA ASP A 76 -2.04 -11.52 4.81
C ASP A 76 -3.02 -10.37 4.52
N MET A 77 -3.68 -9.85 5.55
CA MET A 77 -4.52 -8.66 5.44
C MET A 77 -3.70 -7.44 5.00
N LEU A 78 -2.49 -7.25 5.55
CA LEU A 78 -1.59 -6.17 5.12
C LEU A 78 -1.22 -6.29 3.63
N VAL A 79 -0.93 -7.49 3.13
CA VAL A 79 -0.67 -7.72 1.70
C VAL A 79 -1.83 -7.21 0.84
N SER A 80 -3.06 -7.51 1.23
CA SER A 80 -4.28 -7.09 0.53
C SER A 80 -4.49 -5.57 0.57
N VAL A 81 -4.36 -4.97 1.75
CA VAL A 81 -4.56 -3.53 1.96
C VAL A 81 -3.49 -2.70 1.24
N LEU A 82 -2.22 -3.08 1.35
CA LEU A 82 -1.11 -2.42 0.67
C LEU A 82 -1.26 -2.49 -0.86
N GLY A 83 -1.69 -3.64 -1.38
CA GLY A 83 -2.00 -3.79 -2.81
C GLY A 83 -3.14 -2.88 -3.26
N THR A 84 -4.18 -2.76 -2.45
CA THR A 84 -5.32 -1.86 -2.75
C THR A 84 -4.89 -0.40 -2.75
N ALA A 85 -4.10 0.02 -1.75
CA ALA A 85 -3.53 1.36 -1.68
C ALA A 85 -2.66 1.68 -2.91
N ALA A 86 -1.76 0.76 -3.29
CA ALA A 86 -0.91 0.91 -4.46
C ALA A 86 -1.74 1.05 -5.75
N ASN A 87 -2.80 0.25 -5.91
CA ASN A 87 -3.69 0.36 -7.07
C ASN A 87 -4.44 1.70 -7.13
N CYS A 88 -4.82 2.27 -5.98
CA CYS A 88 -5.39 3.62 -5.95
C CYS A 88 -4.38 4.66 -6.45
N TRP A 89 -3.11 4.56 -6.04
CA TRP A 89 -2.07 5.48 -6.54
C TRP A 89 -1.78 5.31 -8.03
N VAL A 90 -1.83 4.10 -8.57
CA VAL A 90 -1.77 3.89 -10.03
C VAL A 90 -2.88 4.65 -10.74
N LYS A 91 -4.13 4.55 -10.26
CA LYS A 91 -5.26 5.29 -10.83
C LYS A 91 -5.09 6.81 -10.76
N VAL A 92 -4.50 7.31 -9.67
CA VAL A 92 -4.15 8.74 -9.54
C VAL A 92 -3.18 9.16 -10.65
N VAL A 93 -2.13 8.36 -10.90
CA VAL A 93 -1.16 8.61 -11.98
C VAL A 93 -1.83 8.51 -13.36
N GLU A 94 -2.70 7.53 -13.58
CA GLU A 94 -3.48 7.39 -14.82
C GLU A 94 -4.34 8.63 -15.08
N LEU A 95 -5.04 9.15 -14.06
CA LEU A 95 -5.85 10.36 -14.17
C LEU A 95 -5.02 11.60 -14.52
N PHE A 96 -3.79 11.72 -13.98
CA PHE A 96 -2.84 12.77 -14.39
C PHE A 96 -2.41 12.61 -15.86
N THR A 97 -2.02 11.41 -16.27
CA THR A 97 -1.45 11.16 -17.60
C THR A 97 -2.49 11.19 -18.73
N ALA A 98 -3.75 10.87 -18.43
CA ALA A 98 -4.84 10.88 -19.41
C ALA A 98 -5.24 12.29 -19.87
N ASN A 99 -4.78 13.36 -19.21
CA ASN A 99 -5.24 14.73 -19.44
C ASN A 99 -4.07 15.70 -19.66
N PRO A 100 -3.38 15.64 -20.82
CA PRO A 100 -2.17 16.42 -21.11
C PRO A 100 -2.36 17.95 -21.10
N ASP A 101 -3.60 18.43 -21.14
CA ASP A 101 -3.97 19.85 -21.14
C ASP A 101 -4.22 20.42 -19.73
N TRP A 102 -4.22 19.58 -18.69
CA TRP A 102 -4.23 20.07 -17.31
C TRP A 102 -2.96 20.89 -17.08
N PRO A 103 -2.97 21.93 -16.24
CA PRO A 103 -1.77 22.73 -16.03
C PRO A 103 -0.77 21.92 -15.18
N HIS A 104 -0.11 20.92 -15.76
CA HIS A 104 0.67 19.92 -15.04
C HIS A 104 1.75 20.54 -14.15
N THR A 105 2.28 21.70 -14.54
CA THR A 105 3.41 22.34 -13.85
C THR A 105 3.17 22.56 -12.36
N HIS A 106 1.96 22.91 -11.92
CA HIS A 106 1.66 23.13 -10.50
C HIS A 106 1.26 21.86 -9.75
N LEU A 107 0.91 20.77 -10.43
CA LEU A 107 0.50 19.48 -9.84
C LEU A 107 1.55 18.37 -10.00
N ARG A 108 2.66 18.61 -10.70
CA ARG A 108 3.75 17.62 -10.91
C ARG A 108 4.26 17.00 -9.61
N HIS A 109 4.30 17.76 -8.53
CA HIS A 109 4.74 17.24 -7.23
C HIS A 109 3.76 16.20 -6.65
N LEU A 110 2.46 16.30 -6.98
CA LEU A 110 1.43 15.34 -6.59
C LEU A 110 1.51 14.06 -7.44
N GLU A 111 1.76 14.20 -8.75
CA GLU A 111 2.00 13.05 -9.62
C GLU A 111 3.25 12.29 -9.14
N GLN A 112 4.32 13.01 -8.83
CA GLN A 112 5.54 12.43 -8.29
C GLN A 112 5.29 11.72 -6.96
N ASP A 113 4.55 12.34 -6.03
CA ASP A 113 4.15 11.70 -4.77
C ASP A 113 3.37 10.40 -5.03
N ALA A 114 2.39 10.41 -5.93
CA ALA A 114 1.62 9.20 -6.27
C ALA A 114 2.49 8.07 -6.82
N ARG A 115 3.46 8.39 -7.70
CA ARG A 115 4.43 7.41 -8.22
C ARG A 115 5.32 6.84 -7.12
N GLU A 116 5.83 7.70 -6.25
CA GLU A 116 6.68 7.30 -5.12
C GLU A 116 5.89 6.41 -4.15
N GLN A 117 4.65 6.77 -3.81
CA GLN A 117 3.80 5.97 -2.93
C GLN A 117 3.44 4.61 -3.55
N PHE A 118 3.17 4.56 -4.86
CA PHE A 118 2.97 3.28 -5.54
C PHE A 118 4.16 2.33 -5.32
N HIS A 119 5.38 2.78 -5.63
CA HIS A 119 6.57 1.94 -5.50
C HIS A 119 6.87 1.56 -4.05
N PHE A 120 6.72 2.52 -3.13
CA PHE A 120 6.90 2.28 -1.70
C PHE A 120 5.95 1.19 -1.18
N LEU A 121 4.65 1.32 -1.48
CA LEU A 121 3.63 0.37 -1.02
C LEU A 121 3.77 -1.00 -1.66
N LYS A 122 4.20 -1.08 -2.93
CA LYS A 122 4.54 -2.35 -3.57
C LYS A 122 5.73 -3.03 -2.89
N GLY A 123 6.75 -2.27 -2.49
CA GLY A 123 7.87 -2.78 -1.70
C GLY A 123 7.41 -3.36 -0.36
N LEU A 124 6.53 -2.64 0.36
CA LEU A 124 5.95 -3.12 1.62
C LEU A 124 5.06 -4.36 1.42
N GLN A 125 4.25 -4.38 0.35
CA GLN A 125 3.39 -5.52 0.00
C GLN A 125 4.23 -6.78 -0.21
N GLN A 126 5.33 -6.66 -0.96
CA GLN A 126 6.27 -7.75 -1.21
C GLN A 126 6.87 -8.26 0.10
N GLN A 127 7.37 -7.37 0.95
CA GLN A 127 7.95 -7.74 2.24
C GLN A 127 6.93 -8.45 3.14
N ALA A 128 5.69 -7.95 3.22
CA ALA A 128 4.63 -8.60 3.99
C ALA A 128 4.32 -10.01 3.45
N ALA A 129 4.27 -10.18 2.12
CA ALA A 129 4.03 -11.48 1.48
C ALA A 129 5.17 -12.47 1.75
N GLU A 130 6.43 -12.02 1.68
CA GLU A 130 7.61 -12.83 1.99
C GLU A 130 7.57 -13.34 3.43
N HIS A 131 7.17 -12.50 4.38
CA HIS A 131 7.00 -12.90 5.77
C HIS A 131 5.89 -13.93 5.96
N VAL A 132 4.75 -13.80 5.26
CA VAL A 132 3.69 -14.83 5.27
C VAL A 132 4.24 -16.16 4.77
N VAL A 133 4.93 -16.17 3.62
CA VAL A 133 5.50 -17.40 3.04
C VAL A 133 6.49 -18.07 3.99
N ALA A 134 7.40 -17.28 4.58
CA ALA A 134 8.41 -17.81 5.48
C ALA A 134 7.81 -18.41 6.77
N LEU A 135 6.82 -17.73 7.36
CA LEU A 135 6.13 -18.23 8.55
C LEU A 135 5.29 -19.47 8.25
N CYS A 136 4.52 -19.47 7.16
CA CYS A 136 3.76 -20.65 6.75
C CYS A 136 4.69 -21.84 6.48
N SER A 137 5.81 -21.63 5.78
CA SER A 137 6.80 -22.68 5.52
C SER A 137 7.39 -23.25 6.81
N THR A 138 7.78 -22.38 7.75
CA THR A 138 8.36 -22.78 9.04
C THR A 138 7.37 -23.59 9.87
N CYS A 139 6.09 -23.25 9.82
CA CYS A 139 5.03 -23.93 10.57
C CYS A 139 4.38 -25.10 9.83
N GLY A 140 4.77 -25.38 8.58
CA GLY A 140 4.16 -26.42 7.76
C GLY A 140 2.72 -26.12 7.35
N TRP A 141 2.36 -24.84 7.21
CA TRP A 141 1.04 -24.37 6.82
C TRP A 141 0.97 -24.03 5.34
N GLU A 142 -0.24 -24.06 4.79
CA GLU A 142 -0.51 -23.50 3.47
C GLU A 142 -0.33 -21.98 3.49
N VAL A 143 0.12 -21.43 2.36
CA VAL A 143 0.26 -19.98 2.19
C VAL A 143 -1.12 -19.35 2.21
N ALA A 144 -1.27 -18.25 2.95
CA ALA A 144 -2.54 -17.56 3.09
C ALA A 144 -3.06 -17.00 1.76
N LYS A 145 -4.37 -16.74 1.70
CA LYS A 145 -5.10 -16.55 0.43
C LYS A 145 -4.65 -15.30 -0.32
N ASP A 146 -4.56 -14.16 0.37
CA ASP A 146 -4.28 -12.88 -0.30
C ASP A 146 -2.83 -12.84 -0.77
N THR A 147 -1.91 -13.43 0.01
CA THR A 147 -0.51 -13.67 -0.35
C THR A 147 -0.40 -14.60 -1.56
N SER A 148 -1.13 -15.71 -1.57
CA SER A 148 -1.13 -16.64 -2.71
C SER A 148 -1.63 -15.96 -3.99
N SER A 149 -2.69 -15.17 -3.87
CA SER A 149 -3.26 -14.41 -5.00
C SER A 149 -2.27 -13.35 -5.51
N TYR A 150 -1.61 -12.64 -4.59
CA TYR A 150 -0.57 -11.68 -4.91
C TYR A 150 0.61 -12.32 -5.65
N LEU A 151 1.14 -13.43 -5.15
CA LEU A 151 2.27 -14.13 -5.76
C LEU A 151 1.93 -14.65 -7.16
N ALA A 152 0.71 -15.18 -7.35
CA ALA A 152 0.23 -15.57 -8.68
C ALA A 152 0.22 -14.39 -9.65
N SER A 153 -0.29 -13.22 -9.21
CA SER A 153 -0.31 -12.01 -10.04
C SER A 153 1.08 -11.48 -10.41
N GLN A 154 2.10 -11.69 -9.57
CA GLN A 154 3.49 -11.31 -9.88
C GLN A 154 4.12 -12.22 -10.95
N GLN A 155 3.76 -13.50 -10.97
CA GLN A 155 4.23 -14.45 -11.99
C GLN A 155 3.60 -14.17 -13.35
N GLU A 156 2.33 -13.75 -13.37
CA GLU A 156 1.62 -13.31 -14.58
C GLU A 156 2.04 -11.89 -15.03
N GLY A 157 2.37 -11.02 -14.08
CA GLY A 157 2.66 -9.59 -14.28
C GLY A 157 4.09 -9.24 -14.70
N ASN A 158 5.01 -10.21 -14.78
CA ASN A 158 6.40 -9.99 -15.24
C ASN A 158 6.51 -9.66 -16.75
N ALA A 159 5.42 -9.21 -17.37
CA ALA A 159 5.29 -8.87 -18.79
C ALA A 159 4.97 -7.39 -19.07
N ALA A 160 4.67 -6.54 -18.08
CA ALA A 160 4.48 -5.10 -18.32
C ALA A 160 4.56 -4.26 -17.04
N TRP A 161 5.25 -3.11 -17.17
CA TRP A 161 5.51 -2.02 -16.20
C TRP A 161 6.82 -2.11 -15.41
#